data_AF-A0A7Y0G4T0-F1
#
_entry.id   AF-A0A7Y0G4T0-F1
#
_cell.length_a   1.000
_cell.length_b   1.000
_cell.length_c   1.000
_cell.angle_alpha   90.00
_cell.angle_beta   90.00
_cell.angle_gamma   90.00
#
_symmetry.space_group_name_H-M   'P 1'
#
loop_
_entity.id
_entity.type
_entity.pdbx_description
1 polymer ?
#
loop_
_entity_poly.entity_id
_entity_poly.type
_entity_poly.pdbx_seq_one_letter_code
_entity_poly.pdbx_strand_id
1 'polypeptide(L)' 'MKLLTAGTLMDGFLVGDCLHAGGMAHIYQASFADASRRAPFPMVMKVPRMTQGDGAENIVGFEVERQILTVFKGPPVA' A
#
# COMPACT_ATOMS: atom_id res chain seq x y z
N MET A 1 9.57 11.85 -2.49
CA MET A 1 9.88 10.69 -1.62
C MET A 1 10.76 9.68 -2.36
N LYS A 2 11.80 9.12 -1.71
CA LYS A 2 12.57 7.98 -2.27
C LYS A 2 11.67 6.74 -2.32
N LEU A 3 11.79 5.92 -3.38
CA LEU A 3 11.08 4.64 -3.46
C LEU A 3 11.54 3.69 -2.35
N LEU A 4 10.63 2.86 -1.86
CA LEU A 4 10.97 1.78 -0.94
C LEU A 4 11.80 0.74 -1.67
N THR A 5 12.77 0.16 -0.97
CA THR A 5 13.60 -0.92 -1.50
C THR A 5 12.84 -2.23 -1.44
N ALA A 6 12.85 -3.01 -2.51
CA ALA A 6 12.34 -4.38 -2.50
C ALA A 6 13.05 -5.21 -1.41
N GLY A 7 12.30 -6.06 -0.71
CA GLY A 7 12.73 -6.81 0.46
C GLY A 7 12.60 -6.06 1.79
N THR A 8 12.16 -4.80 1.81
CA THR A 8 11.93 -4.06 3.06
C THR A 8 10.83 -4.74 3.88
N LEU A 9 11.12 -5.04 5.14
CA LEU A 9 10.14 -5.59 6.09
C LEU A 9 9.31 -4.45 6.72
N MET A 10 7.98 -4.56 6.66
CA MET A 10 7.04 -3.69 7.37
C MET A 10 5.90 -4.51 7.93
N ASP A 11 5.72 -4.47 9.25
CA ASP A 11 4.57 -5.08 9.95
C ASP A 11 4.24 -6.54 9.53
N GLY A 12 5.29 -7.34 9.30
CA GLY A 12 5.16 -8.74 8.88
C GLY A 12 4.93 -8.94 7.38
N PHE A 13 5.07 -7.90 6.57
CA PHE A 13 5.05 -7.95 5.11
C PHE A 13 6.40 -7.57 4.52
N LEU A 14 6.74 -8.18 3.39
CA LEU A 14 7.88 -7.77 2.56
C LEU A 14 7.35 -6.92 1.40
N VAL A 15 7.98 -5.75 1.22
CA VAL A 15 7.75 -4.87 0.08
C VAL A 15 8.44 -5.46 -1.15
N GLY A 16 7.72 -5.60 -2.26
CA GLY A 16 8.24 -6.02 -3.55
C GLY A 16 8.52 -4.85 -4.48
N ASP A 17 8.41 -5.10 -5.78
CA ASP A 17 8.63 -4.08 -6.80
C ASP A 17 7.58 -2.97 -6.74
N CYS A 18 7.98 -1.74 -7.10
CA CYS A 18 7.06 -0.62 -7.28
C CYS A 18 6.27 -0.83 -8.58
N LEU A 19 4.97 -1.11 -8.45
CA LEU A 19 4.08 -1.35 -9.57
C LEU A 19 3.57 -0.04 -10.18
N HIS A 20 3.39 1.00 -9.36
CA HIS A 20 2.93 2.30 -9.81
C HIS A 20 3.44 3.43 -8.92
N ALA A 21 3.98 4.50 -9.52
CA ALA A 21 4.37 5.72 -8.83
C ALA A 21 3.44 6.87 -9.24
N GLY A 22 2.35 7.06 -8.48
CA GLY A 22 1.35 8.10 -8.73
C GLY A 22 1.62 9.40 -7.99
N GLY A 23 0.87 10.44 -8.32
CA GLY A 23 1.01 11.78 -7.70
C GLY A 23 0.73 11.81 -6.19
N MET A 24 -0.20 10.96 -5.73
CA MET A 24 -0.66 10.91 -4.33
C MET A 24 -0.02 9.76 -3.53
N ALA A 25 0.31 8.64 -4.19
CA ALA A 25 0.78 7.43 -3.55
C ALA A 25 1.60 6.56 -4.50
N HIS A 26 2.46 5.73 -3.92
CA HIS A 26 3.12 4.63 -4.62
C HIS A 26 2.42 3.31 -4.28
N ILE A 27 2.32 2.41 -5.26
CA ILE A 27 1.77 1.06 -5.11
C ILE A 27 2.92 0.07 -5.31
N TYR A 28 3.15 -0.78 -4.32
CA TYR A 28 4.15 -1.83 -4.36
C TYR A 28 3.49 -3.20 -4.33
N GLN A 29 4.12 -4.20 -4.91
CA GLN A 29 3.79 -5.59 -4.60
C GLN A 29 4.05 -5.86 -3.11
N ALA A 30 3.25 -6.73 -2.49
CA ALA A 30 3.44 -7.14 -1.11
C ALA A 30 3.31 -8.65 -0.93
N SER A 31 4.11 -9.22 -0.05
CA SER A 31 4.00 -10.62 0.40
C SER A 31 4.11 -10.71 1.92
N PHE A 32 3.64 -11.81 2.52
CA PHE A 32 3.94 -12.07 3.92
C PHE A 32 5.44 -12.34 4.10
N ALA A 33 6.03 -11.79 5.16
CA ALA A 33 7.41 -12.07 5.53
C ALA A 33 7.59 -13.49 6.07
N ASP A 34 6.54 -14.01 6.71
CA ASP A 34 6.46 -15.41 7.11
C ASP A 34 6.16 -16.29 5.89
N ALA A 35 7.17 -17.05 5.45
CA ALA A 35 7.08 -17.94 4.29
C ALA A 35 6.06 -19.08 4.48
N SER A 36 5.65 -19.39 5.72
CA SER A 36 4.59 -20.39 5.97
C SER A 36 3.20 -19.87 5.61
N ARG A 37 3.03 -18.54 5.51
CA ARG A 37 1.75 -17.90 5.17
C ARG A 37 1.65 -17.70 3.66
N ARG A 38 0.61 -18.27 3.07
CA ARG A 38 0.27 -18.02 1.67
C ARG A 38 -0.76 -16.89 1.57
N ALA A 39 -0.49 -15.91 0.71
CA ALA A 39 -1.46 -14.89 0.37
C ALA A 39 -2.66 -15.52 -0.36
N PRO A 40 -3.90 -15.23 0.02
CA PRO A 40 -5.09 -15.78 -0.65
C PRO A 40 -5.27 -15.25 -2.08
N PHE A 41 -4.66 -14.10 -2.40
CA PHE A 41 -4.63 -13.45 -3.71
C PHE A 41 -3.38 -12.54 -3.80
N PRO A 42 -2.99 -12.05 -4.99
CA PRO A 42 -1.90 -11.09 -5.11
C PRO A 42 -2.16 -9.82 -4.28
N MET A 43 -1.22 -9.45 -3.41
CA MET A 43 -1.39 -8.29 -2.52
C MET A 43 -0.54 -7.11 -2.99
N VAL A 44 -1.04 -5.91 -2.71
CA VAL A 44 -0.31 -4.66 -2.93
C VAL A 44 -0.29 -3.82 -1.65
N MET A 45 0.74 -3.00 -1.49
CA MET A 45 0.86 -2.00 -0.44
C MET A 45 0.75 -0.61 -1.07
N LYS A 46 -0.26 0.16 -0.66
CA LYS A 46 -0.39 1.58 -1.00
C LYS A 46 0.32 2.43 0.04
N VAL A 47 1.28 3.23 -0.41
CA VAL A 47 2.09 4.12 0.44
C VAL A 47 1.84 5.57 0.01
N PRO A 48 1.11 6.37 0.80
CA PRO A 48 0.88 7.78 0.48
C PRO A 48 2.20 8.57 0.42
N ARG A 49 2.25 9.57 -0.45
CA ARG A 49 3.37 10.51 -0.53
C ARG A 49 3.17 11.59 0.55
N MET A 50 4.13 11.70 1.46
CA MET A 50 4.11 12.63 2.59
C MET A 50 5.44 13.38 2.73
N THR A 51 6.08 13.74 1.61
CA THR A 51 7.31 14.54 1.63
C THR A 51 7.03 16.03 1.76
N GLN A 52 8.03 16.80 2.19
CA GLN A 52 7.93 18.26 2.25
C GLN A 52 7.53 18.83 0.88
N GLY A 53 6.40 19.53 0.82
CA GLY A 53 5.80 20.04 -0.42
C GLY A 53 4.66 19.19 -0.99
N ASP A 54 4.45 17.97 -0.49
CA ASP A 54 3.21 17.22 -0.76
C ASP A 54 2.08 17.79 0.12
N GLY A 55 0.90 17.96 -0.47
CA GLY A 55 -0.24 18.55 0.23
C GLY A 55 -0.91 17.59 1.21
N ALA A 56 -1.58 18.15 2.23
CA ALA A 56 -2.28 17.41 3.27
C ALA A 56 -3.41 16.52 2.70
N GLU A 57 -3.92 16.86 1.50
CA GLU A 57 -4.90 16.09 0.75
C GLU A 57 -4.49 14.64 0.50
N ASN A 58 -3.18 14.33 0.43
CA ASN A 58 -2.69 12.95 0.29
C ASN A 58 -3.05 12.09 1.49
N ILE A 59 -2.93 12.67 2.70
CA ILE A 59 -3.20 11.99 3.96
C ILE A 59 -4.71 11.91 4.18
N VAL A 60 -5.41 13.04 4.00
CA VAL A 60 -6.87 13.10 4.17
C VAL A 60 -7.57 12.14 3.20
N GLY A 61 -7.16 12.13 1.92
CA GLY A 61 -7.70 11.21 0.93
C GLY A 61 -7.46 9.75 1.31
N PHE A 62 -6.26 9.40 1.78
CA PHE A 62 -5.95 8.05 2.24
C PHE A 62 -6.80 7.63 3.45
N GLU A 63 -7.03 8.54 4.41
CA GLU A 63 -7.87 8.27 5.57
C GLU A 63 -9.35 8.07 5.20
N VAL A 64 -9.87 8.89 4.29
CA VAL A 64 -11.24 8.77 3.77
C VAL A 64 -11.41 7.46 3.01
N GLU A 65 -10.49 7.10 2.12
CA GLU A 65 -10.51 5.82 1.42
C GLU A 65 -10.51 4.65 2.42
N ARG A 66 -9.65 4.71 3.45
CA ARG A 66 -9.59 3.69 4.50
C ARG A 66 -10.92 3.59 5.25
N GLN A 67 -11.57 4.72 5.57
CA GLN A 67 -12.89 4.73 6.20
C GLN A 67 -13.94 4.05 5.32
N ILE A 68 -13.99 4.38 4.02
CA ILE A 68 -14.91 3.76 3.05
C ILE A 68 -14.66 2.25 2.95
N LEU A 69 -13.39 1.81 2.90
CA LEU A 69 -13.03 0.39 2.83
C LEU A 69 -13.55 -0.41 4.03
N THR A 70 -13.68 0.18 5.22
CA THR A 70 -14.20 -0.54 6.39
C THR A 70 -15.69 -0.88 6.30
N VAL A 71 -16.46 -0.13 5.50
CA VAL A 71 -17.90 -0.34 5.32
C VAL A 71 -18.24 -1.03 4.00
N PHE A 72 -17.27 -1.18 3.10
CA PHE A 72 -17.46 -1.87 1.82
C PHE A 72 -17.69 -3.37 2.05
N LYS A 73 -18.86 -3.85 1.62
CA LYS A 73 -19.24 -5.27 1.69
C LYS A 73 -19.35 -5.83 0.27
N GLY A 74 -18.47 -6.76 -0.07
CA GLY A 74 -18.44 -7.42 -1.37
C GLY A 74 -17.20 -8.32 -1.50
N PRO A 75 -17.14 -9.20 -2.50
CA PRO A 75 -15.90 -9.89 -2.84
C PRO A 75 -14.81 -8.86 -3.20
N PRO A 76 -13.52 -9.24 -3.08
CA PRO A 76 -12.43 -8.39 -3.58
C PRO A 76 -12.73 -7.95 -5.00
N VAL A 77 -12.73 -6.63 -5.24
CA VAL A 77 -12.85 -6.10 -6.60
C VAL A 77 -11.51 -6.38 -7.28
N ALA A 78 -11.54 -7.19 -8.34
CA ALA A 78 -10.37 -7.61 -9.10
C ALA A 78 -9.72 -6.43 -9.83
#